data_AF-A0A254QV58-F1
#
_entry.id   AF-A0A254QV58-F1
#
_cell.length_a   1.000
_cell.length_b   1.000
_cell.length_c   1.000
_cell.angle_alpha   90.00
_cell.angle_beta   90.00
_cell.angle_gamma   90.00
#
_symmetry.space_group_name_H-M   'P 1'
#
loop_
_entity.id
_entity.type
_entity.pdbx_description
1 polymer ?
#
loop_
_entity_poly.entity_id
_entity_poly.type
_entity_poly.pdbx_seq_one_letter_code
_entity_poly.pdbx_strand_id
1 'polypeptide(L)'
;MTAREDFWSRRKAAVRAEEDAAQGMAEAQIREDAVAEKDDATLLAELGLPDPETLEAGDDIRAFMAKAVPEHLRRMALRRLWKVNPVLANVDGLVEYGEDFTDSATVVENLQTTYQVGKGMLSHINAMARETDVEEIEEAPEEIVAETEIEPEPTPTVEAEGTDRPTEVIEDRRPRRMRFRFTEATQQETWVESA
;
A
#
# COMPACT_ATOMS: atom_id res chain seq x y z
N MET A 1 -34.09 21.10 -28.91
CA MET A 1 -32.72 21.64 -29.07
C MET A 1 -32.29 22.20 -27.72
N THR A 2 -31.44 21.49 -26.98
CA THR A 2 -30.89 21.98 -25.71
C THR A 2 -29.78 22.98 -26.03
N ALA A 3 -29.94 24.24 -25.63
CA ALA A 3 -28.90 25.25 -25.76
C ALA A 3 -27.68 24.81 -24.92
N ARG A 4 -26.51 24.70 -25.54
CA ARG A 4 -25.25 24.49 -24.81
C ARG A 4 -25.06 25.69 -23.88
N GLU A 5 -24.86 25.43 -22.60
CA GLU A 5 -24.60 26.50 -21.63
C GLU A 5 -23.31 27.25 -21.99
N ASP A 6 -23.29 28.56 -21.79
CA ASP A 6 -22.11 29.40 -22.04
C ASP A 6 -21.05 29.24 -20.95
N PHE A 7 -19.76 29.34 -21.33
CA PHE A 7 -18.62 29.22 -20.41
C PHE A 7 -18.73 30.15 -19.18
N TRP A 8 -19.20 31.38 -19.40
CA TRP A 8 -19.39 32.37 -18.34
C TRP A 8 -20.52 32.01 -17.37
N SER A 9 -21.57 31.36 -17.86
CA SER A 9 -22.66 30.84 -17.01
C SER A 9 -22.13 29.75 -16.08
N ARG A 10 -21.39 28.77 -16.63
CA ARG A 10 -20.77 27.69 -15.85
C ARG A 10 -19.78 28.20 -14.80
N ARG A 11 -18.90 29.15 -15.17
CA ARG A 11 -17.92 29.71 -14.23
C ARG A 11 -18.61 30.47 -13.09
N LYS A 12 -19.65 31.25 -13.39
CA LYS A 12 -20.42 31.97 -12.36
C LYS A 12 -21.19 31.01 -11.45
N ALA A 13 -21.71 29.91 -12.00
CA ALA A 13 -22.36 28.86 -11.20
C ALA A 13 -21.36 28.15 -10.28
N ALA A 14 -20.15 27.84 -10.78
CA ALA A 14 -19.10 27.22 -9.97
C ALA A 14 -18.65 28.12 -8.81
N VAL A 15 -18.45 29.43 -9.05
CA VAL A 15 -18.09 30.39 -7.99
C VAL A 15 -19.21 30.48 -6.93
N ARG A 16 -20.47 30.55 -7.35
CA ARG A 16 -21.61 30.56 -6.42
C ARG A 16 -21.68 29.29 -5.58
N ALA A 17 -21.46 28.13 -6.20
CA ALA A 17 -21.42 26.86 -5.47
C ALA A 17 -20.27 26.80 -4.45
N GLU A 18 -19.12 27.42 -4.76
CA GLU A 18 -18.00 27.55 -3.83
C GLU A 18 -18.34 28.50 -2.66
N GLU A 19 -18.99 29.64 -2.94
CA GLU A 19 -19.47 30.57 -1.90
C GLU A 19 -20.52 29.92 -0.99
N ASP A 20 -21.50 29.22 -1.58
CA ASP A 20 -22.54 28.49 -0.84
C ASP A 20 -21.92 27.37 0.02
N ALA A 21 -20.90 26.68 -0.50
CA ALA A 21 -20.17 25.66 0.26
C ALA A 21 -19.37 26.29 1.41
N ALA A 22 -18.69 27.42 1.17
CA ALA A 22 -17.94 28.13 2.20
C ALA A 22 -18.86 28.69 3.31
N GLN A 23 -20.03 29.20 2.95
CA GLN A 23 -21.06 29.62 3.91
C GLN A 23 -21.58 28.44 4.72
N GLY A 24 -21.89 27.32 4.06
CA GLY A 24 -22.31 26.09 4.74
C GLY A 24 -21.27 25.57 5.74
N MET A 25 -19.98 25.64 5.40
CA MET A 25 -18.88 25.29 6.32
C MET A 25 -18.78 26.26 7.49
N ALA A 26 -18.90 27.57 7.26
CA ALA A 26 -18.86 28.58 8.32
C ALA A 26 -20.05 28.43 9.29
N GLU A 27 -21.25 28.19 8.77
CA GLU A 27 -22.44 27.93 9.60
C GLU A 27 -22.33 26.63 10.40
N ALA A 28 -21.73 25.59 9.82
CA ALA A 28 -21.44 24.35 10.52
C ALA A 28 -20.44 24.59 11.67
N GLN A 29 -19.37 25.33 11.42
CA GLN A 29 -18.38 25.68 12.43
C GLN A 29 -18.99 26.48 13.58
N ILE A 30 -19.79 27.51 13.30
CA ILE A 30 -20.48 28.30 14.32
C ILE A 30 -21.41 27.42 15.17
N ARG A 31 -22.11 26.47 14.53
CA ARG A 31 -22.98 25.52 15.24
C ARG A 31 -22.19 24.58 16.13
N GLU A 32 -21.04 24.11 15.67
CA GLU A 32 -20.13 23.27 16.48
C GLU A 32 -19.58 24.05 17.67
N ASP A 33 -19.11 25.28 17.46
CA ASP A 33 -18.55 26.13 18.52
C ASP A 33 -19.61 26.44 19.60
N ALA A 34 -20.84 26.77 19.20
CA ALA A 34 -21.94 27.04 20.13
C ALA A 34 -22.37 25.81 20.95
N VAL A 35 -22.16 24.61 20.42
CA VAL A 35 -22.44 23.35 21.10
C VAL A 35 -21.28 22.93 21.99
N ALA A 36 -20.04 23.24 21.61
CA ALA A 36 -18.83 22.96 22.39
C ALA A 36 -18.76 23.78 23.70
N GLU A 37 -19.43 24.94 23.77
CA GLU A 37 -19.54 25.70 25.01
C GLU A 37 -20.44 25.04 26.07
N LYS A 38 -21.29 24.09 25.67
CA LYS A 38 -22.16 23.35 26.60
C LYS A 38 -21.44 22.14 27.17
N ASP A 39 -21.72 21.84 28.44
CA ASP A 39 -21.22 20.64 29.09
C ASP A 39 -21.86 19.37 28.50
N ASP A 40 -21.04 18.38 28.17
CA ASP A 40 -21.46 17.15 27.49
C ASP A 40 -22.53 16.38 28.30
N ALA A 41 -22.42 16.39 29.64
CA ALA A 41 -23.38 15.74 30.51
C ALA A 41 -24.79 16.37 30.41
N THR A 42 -24.85 17.70 30.24
CA THR A 42 -26.14 18.40 30.07
C THR A 42 -26.77 18.13 28.71
N LEU A 43 -25.96 18.09 27.65
CA LEU A 43 -26.41 17.72 26.31
C LEU A 43 -26.94 16.28 26.25
N LEU A 44 -26.26 15.35 26.90
CA LEU A 44 -26.71 13.96 26.99
C LEU A 44 -28.04 13.84 27.74
N ALA A 45 -28.21 14.58 28.84
CA ALA A 45 -29.46 14.61 29.60
C ALA A 45 -30.63 15.24 28.81
N GLU A 46 -30.39 16.35 28.09
CA GLU A 46 -31.39 16.98 27.20
C GLU A 46 -31.87 16.02 26.11
N LEU A 47 -30.97 15.20 25.58
CA LEU A 47 -31.24 14.24 24.52
C LEU A 47 -31.74 12.88 25.03
N GLY A 48 -31.73 12.65 26.35
CA GLY A 48 -32.10 11.38 26.96
C GLY A 48 -31.19 10.21 26.59
N LEU A 49 -29.91 10.49 26.33
CA LEU A 49 -28.92 9.52 25.89
C LEU A 49 -28.03 9.06 27.08
N PRO A 50 -27.61 7.78 27.10
CA PRO A 50 -26.62 7.30 28.07
C PRO A 50 -25.23 7.89 27.80
N ASP A 51 -24.31 7.72 28.74
CA ASP A 51 -22.90 8.13 28.54
C ASP A 51 -22.21 7.20 27.52
N PRO A 52 -21.66 7.73 26.41
CA PRO A 52 -21.01 6.94 25.38
C PRO A 52 -19.84 6.07 25.86
N GLU A 53 -19.12 6.42 26.93
CA GLU A 53 -18.00 5.61 27.42
C GLU A 53 -18.46 4.40 28.26
N THR A 54 -19.69 4.44 28.78
CA THR A 54 -20.27 3.35 29.60
C THR A 54 -20.90 2.23 28.78
N LEU A 55 -21.04 2.42 27.46
CA LEU A 55 -21.70 1.45 26.58
C LEU A 55 -20.97 0.10 26.56
N GLU A 56 -21.74 -0.98 26.54
CA GLU A 56 -21.31 -2.38 26.48
C GLU A 56 -21.67 -3.05 25.14
N ALA A 57 -21.21 -4.30 24.98
CA ALA A 57 -21.42 -5.05 23.75
C ALA A 57 -22.91 -5.42 23.63
N GLY A 58 -23.57 -4.88 22.61
CA GLY A 58 -24.99 -5.11 22.34
C GLY A 58 -25.89 -3.89 22.61
N ASP A 59 -25.35 -2.81 23.17
CA ASP A 59 -26.11 -1.57 23.35
C ASP A 59 -26.44 -0.88 22.03
N ASP A 60 -27.59 -0.19 22.00
CA ASP A 60 -28.11 0.50 20.81
C ASP A 60 -27.45 1.86 20.59
N ILE A 61 -26.42 1.89 19.74
CA ILE A 61 -25.66 3.12 19.40
C ILE A 61 -26.39 3.97 18.34
N ARG A 62 -27.44 3.44 17.71
CA ARG A 62 -28.21 4.15 16.68
C ARG A 62 -28.82 5.45 17.18
N ALA A 63 -29.17 5.54 18.47
CA ALA A 63 -29.72 6.74 19.09
C ALA A 63 -28.76 7.94 18.99
N PHE A 64 -27.45 7.71 19.06
CA PHE A 64 -26.44 8.76 18.91
C PHE A 64 -26.32 9.27 17.46
N MET A 65 -26.77 8.52 16.46
CA MET A 65 -26.59 8.88 15.04
C MET A 65 -27.61 9.91 14.52
N ALA A 66 -28.55 10.37 15.37
CA ALA A 66 -29.51 11.38 14.99
C ALA A 66 -28.83 12.71 14.66
N LYS A 67 -29.36 13.46 13.69
CA LYS A 67 -28.81 14.77 13.26
C LYS A 67 -28.80 15.82 14.37
N ALA A 68 -29.64 15.63 15.39
CA ALA A 68 -29.69 16.50 16.58
C ALA A 68 -28.49 16.30 17.53
N VAL A 69 -27.78 15.16 17.42
CA VAL A 69 -26.66 14.84 18.29
C VAL A 69 -25.39 15.52 17.76
N PRO A 70 -24.67 16.26 18.62
CA PRO A 70 -23.36 16.84 18.30
C PRO A 70 -22.38 15.82 17.71
N GLU A 71 -21.47 16.28 16.84
CA GLU A 71 -20.53 15.38 16.18
C GLU A 71 -19.52 14.74 17.13
N HIS A 72 -19.05 15.46 18.15
CA HIS A 72 -18.09 14.91 19.09
C HIS A 72 -18.68 13.74 19.90
N LEU A 73 -19.93 13.85 20.36
CA LEU A 73 -20.65 12.75 21.04
C LEU A 73 -20.85 11.56 20.10
N ARG A 74 -21.19 11.81 18.82
CA ARG A 74 -21.24 10.76 17.78
C ARG A 74 -19.90 10.04 17.63
N ARG A 75 -18.80 10.80 17.54
CA ARG A 75 -17.45 10.24 17.44
C ARG A 75 -17.04 9.46 18.68
N MET A 76 -17.42 9.91 19.88
CA MET A 76 -17.17 9.17 21.13
C MET A 76 -17.91 7.84 21.16
N ALA A 77 -19.21 7.84 20.88
CA ALA A 77 -20.01 6.62 20.81
C ALA A 77 -19.48 5.62 19.76
N LEU A 78 -19.09 6.11 18.58
CA LEU A 78 -18.45 5.27 17.55
C LEU A 78 -17.10 4.73 18.02
N ARG A 79 -16.25 5.54 18.63
CA ARG A 79 -14.96 5.04 19.15
C ARG A 79 -15.16 3.93 20.18
N ARG A 80 -16.18 4.03 21.03
CA ARG A 80 -16.54 2.96 21.97
C ARG A 80 -17.05 1.72 21.24
N LEU A 81 -17.94 1.86 20.25
CA LEU A 81 -18.45 0.75 19.43
C LEU A 81 -17.33 -0.13 18.87
N TRP A 82 -16.33 0.52 18.26
CA TRP A 82 -15.20 -0.18 17.62
C TRP A 82 -14.31 -0.92 18.62
N LYS A 83 -14.25 -0.47 19.87
CA LYS A 83 -13.49 -1.13 20.94
C LYS A 83 -14.25 -2.31 21.56
N VAL A 84 -15.57 -2.21 21.63
CA VAL A 84 -16.41 -3.13 22.40
C VAL A 84 -16.98 -4.26 21.54
N ASN A 85 -17.22 -4.00 20.25
CA ASN A 85 -17.76 -5.02 19.36
C ASN A 85 -16.63 -5.91 18.79
N PRO A 86 -16.52 -7.17 19.23
CA PRO A 86 -15.45 -8.06 18.75
C PRO A 86 -15.57 -8.34 17.25
N VAL A 87 -16.78 -8.30 16.68
CA VAL A 87 -17.00 -8.55 15.24
C VAL A 87 -16.26 -7.52 14.39
N LEU A 88 -16.18 -6.27 14.85
CA LEU A 88 -15.51 -5.19 14.11
C LEU A 88 -13.98 -5.22 14.27
N ALA A 89 -13.47 -6.00 15.21
CA ALA A 89 -12.04 -6.14 15.47
C ALA A 89 -11.48 -7.49 14.97
N ASN A 90 -12.31 -8.34 14.38
CA ASN A 90 -11.89 -9.62 13.85
C ASN A 90 -11.06 -9.42 12.56
N VAL A 91 -9.85 -9.96 12.56
CA VAL A 91 -9.06 -10.14 11.33
C VAL A 91 -9.50 -11.48 10.74
N ASP A 92 -10.41 -11.43 9.78
CA ASP A 92 -11.08 -12.59 9.17
C ASP A 92 -10.26 -13.29 8.06
N GLY A 93 -9.03 -12.83 7.82
CA GLY A 93 -8.16 -13.37 6.78
C GLY A 93 -8.58 -12.99 5.36
N LEU A 94 -9.62 -12.16 5.18
CA LEU A 94 -9.98 -11.55 3.90
C LEU A 94 -9.17 -10.28 3.61
N VAL A 95 -8.14 -10.01 4.42
CA VAL A 95 -7.23 -8.89 4.20
C VAL A 95 -5.99 -9.43 3.48
N GLU A 96 -6.02 -9.44 2.15
CA GLU A 96 -4.95 -10.04 1.32
C GLU A 96 -3.59 -9.35 1.49
N TYR A 97 -3.58 -8.14 2.05
CA TYR A 97 -2.37 -7.34 2.34
C TYR A 97 -2.12 -7.15 3.85
N GLY A 98 -2.79 -7.92 4.71
CA GLY A 98 -2.69 -7.80 6.16
C GLY A 98 -1.49 -8.51 6.78
N GLU A 99 -0.81 -9.35 6.00
CA GLU A 99 0.36 -10.11 6.43
C GLU A 99 1.66 -9.31 6.26
N ASP A 100 2.68 -9.68 7.04
CA ASP A 100 4.01 -9.08 6.93
C ASP A 100 4.82 -9.79 5.83
N PHE A 101 4.82 -9.19 4.64
CA PHE A 101 5.60 -9.67 3.49
C PHE A 101 7.06 -9.21 3.51
N THR A 102 7.50 -8.51 4.57
CA THR A 102 8.92 -8.16 4.75
C THR A 102 9.69 -9.24 5.50
N ASP A 103 9.00 -10.21 6.08
CA ASP A 103 9.64 -11.30 6.80
C ASP A 103 10.32 -12.26 5.83
N SER A 104 11.64 -12.33 5.93
CA SER A 104 12.49 -13.33 5.26
C SER A 104 12.25 -14.77 5.77
N ALA A 105 11.35 -15.01 6.72
CA ALA A 105 11.10 -16.32 7.30
C ALA A 105 10.56 -17.39 6.33
N THR A 106 10.10 -17.04 5.12
CA THR A 106 9.80 -18.03 4.06
C THR A 106 11.02 -18.42 3.23
N VAL A 107 12.18 -17.77 3.45
CA VAL A 107 13.44 -18.15 2.83
C VAL A 107 13.94 -19.38 3.60
N VAL A 108 13.88 -20.56 2.96
CA VAL A 108 14.50 -21.79 3.46
C VAL A 108 15.94 -21.45 3.88
N GLU A 109 16.38 -21.95 5.05
CA GLU A 109 17.76 -21.78 5.50
C GLU A 109 18.69 -22.21 4.34
N ASN A 110 19.41 -21.24 3.74
CA ASN A 110 20.30 -21.36 2.58
C ASN A 110 19.71 -21.20 1.16
N LEU A 111 18.53 -20.59 0.97
CA LEU A 111 18.07 -20.24 -0.38
C LEU A 111 18.94 -19.10 -0.97
N GLN A 112 19.94 -19.46 -1.77
CA GLN A 112 20.80 -18.54 -2.50
C GLN A 112 20.37 -18.42 -3.96
N THR A 113 20.32 -17.20 -4.48
CA THR A 113 20.10 -16.98 -5.91
C THR A 113 21.36 -17.30 -6.68
N THR A 114 21.25 -18.15 -7.69
CA THR A 114 22.34 -18.47 -8.63
C THR A 114 22.86 -17.25 -9.40
N TYR A 115 22.04 -16.20 -9.53
CA TYR A 115 22.38 -14.98 -10.23
C TYR A 115 23.14 -13.99 -9.34
N GLN A 116 24.37 -13.67 -9.73
CA GLN A 116 25.15 -12.58 -9.10
C GLN A 116 25.12 -11.35 -9.99
N VAL A 117 24.64 -10.21 -9.46
CA VAL A 117 24.61 -8.93 -10.18
C VAL A 117 26.01 -8.57 -10.67
N GLY A 118 26.16 -8.37 -11.99
CA GLY A 118 27.43 -8.04 -12.64
C GLY A 118 28.35 -9.23 -12.98
N LYS A 119 28.07 -10.43 -12.46
CA LYS A 119 28.83 -11.66 -12.76
C LYS A 119 28.04 -12.71 -13.56
N GLY A 120 26.71 -12.54 -13.62
CA GLY A 120 25.82 -13.43 -14.36
C GLY A 120 25.44 -14.70 -13.58
N MET A 121 24.82 -15.65 -14.26
CA MET A 121 24.29 -16.89 -13.68
C MET A 121 25.37 -17.98 -13.47
N LEU A 122 26.47 -17.91 -14.24
CA LEU A 122 27.42 -19.00 -14.36
C LEU A 122 28.48 -19.03 -13.25
N SER A 123 28.71 -17.93 -12.54
CA SER A 123 29.75 -17.86 -11.51
C SER A 123 29.43 -18.77 -10.31
N HIS A 124 28.16 -18.82 -9.90
CA HIS A 124 27.73 -19.63 -8.76
C HIS A 124 27.64 -21.12 -9.12
N ILE A 125 27.18 -21.45 -10.32
CA ILE A 125 27.15 -22.83 -10.83
C ILE A 125 28.57 -23.42 -10.91
N ASN A 126 29.52 -22.65 -11.44
CA ASN A 126 30.92 -23.08 -11.49
C ASN A 126 31.60 -23.17 -10.11
N ALA A 127 31.09 -22.44 -9.11
CA ALA A 127 31.58 -22.54 -7.74
C ALA A 127 31.04 -23.80 -7.05
N MET A 128 29.75 -24.08 -7.17
CA MET A 128 29.15 -25.32 -6.68
C MET A 128 29.79 -26.56 -7.33
N ALA A 129 30.05 -26.53 -8.64
CA ALA A 129 30.73 -27.64 -9.34
C ALA A 129 32.15 -27.89 -8.80
N ARG A 130 32.86 -26.85 -8.35
CA ARG A 130 34.19 -27.00 -7.75
C ARG A 130 34.11 -27.50 -6.31
N GLU A 131 33.09 -27.09 -5.56
CA GLU A 131 32.86 -27.58 -4.21
C GLU A 131 32.49 -29.07 -4.23
N THR A 132 31.65 -29.49 -5.19
CA THR A 132 31.34 -30.92 -5.41
C THR A 132 32.56 -31.72 -5.87
N ASP A 133 33.38 -31.19 -6.79
CA ASP A 133 34.62 -31.87 -7.21
C ASP A 133 35.60 -32.03 -6.04
N VAL A 134 35.66 -31.08 -5.11
CA VAL A 134 36.56 -31.15 -3.94
C VAL A 134 36.03 -32.14 -2.89
N GLU A 135 34.72 -32.20 -2.66
CA GLU A 135 34.10 -33.22 -1.80
C GLU A 135 34.22 -34.63 -2.40
N GLU A 136 34.07 -34.77 -3.72
CA GLU A 136 34.22 -36.04 -4.46
C GLU A 136 35.66 -36.57 -4.48
N ILE A 137 36.67 -35.67 -4.38
CA ILE A 137 38.09 -36.07 -4.23
C ILE A 137 38.40 -36.57 -2.80
N GLU A 138 37.64 -36.16 -1.77
CA GLU A 138 37.79 -36.68 -0.40
C GLU A 138 37.04 -38.00 -0.15
N GLU A 139 36.01 -38.32 -0.94
CA GLU A 139 35.18 -39.53 -0.80
C GLU A 139 35.33 -40.53 -1.96
N ALA A 140 36.55 -40.85 -2.40
CA ALA A 140 36.76 -41.96 -3.33
C ALA A 140 36.71 -43.33 -2.62
N PRO A 141 35.68 -44.17 -2.89
CA PRO A 141 35.86 -45.61 -3.05
C PRO A 141 35.51 -46.10 -4.46
N GLU A 142 36.12 -47.24 -4.78
CA GLU A 142 36.21 -47.91 -6.08
C GLU A 142 34.85 -48.22 -6.76
N GLU A 143 34.85 -48.03 -8.09
CA GLU A 143 34.06 -48.66 -9.15
C GLU A 143 32.86 -49.52 -8.77
N ILE A 144 31.66 -49.18 -9.28
CA ILE A 144 30.87 -50.11 -10.13
C ILE A 144 30.04 -49.32 -11.16
N VAL A 145 30.35 -49.54 -12.44
CA VAL A 145 29.58 -49.07 -13.60
C VAL A 145 28.34 -49.96 -13.73
N ALA A 146 27.14 -49.36 -13.63
CA ALA A 146 25.89 -50.01 -14.00
C ALA A 146 25.08 -49.05 -14.89
N GLU A 147 25.34 -49.17 -16.18
CA GLU A 147 24.61 -48.56 -17.28
C GLU A 147 23.16 -49.06 -17.25
N THR A 148 22.21 -48.17 -16.91
CA THR A 148 20.78 -48.42 -17.07
C THR A 148 20.24 -47.43 -18.10
N GLU A 149 20.01 -47.97 -19.29
CA GLU A 149 19.35 -47.36 -20.43
C GLU A 149 17.87 -47.12 -20.09
N ILE A 150 17.44 -45.85 -20.09
CA ILE A 150 16.05 -45.46 -19.86
C ILE A 150 15.56 -44.77 -21.14
N GLU A 151 14.59 -45.39 -21.81
CA GLU A 151 13.87 -44.85 -22.97
C GLU A 151 13.14 -43.53 -22.62
N PRO A 152 13.11 -42.54 -23.54
CA PRO A 152 12.43 -41.27 -23.28
C PRO A 152 10.92 -41.38 -23.52
N GLU A 153 10.12 -41.17 -22.48
CA GLU A 153 8.69 -40.87 -22.63
C GLU A 153 8.48 -39.40 -23.09
N PRO A 154 7.44 -39.14 -23.92
CA PRO A 154 7.27 -37.87 -24.63
C PRO A 154 6.83 -36.71 -23.73
N THR A 155 7.40 -35.53 -24.00
CA THR A 155 7.09 -34.26 -23.36
C THR A 155 5.65 -33.79 -23.66
N PRO A 156 4.91 -33.24 -22.68
CA PRO A 156 3.66 -32.55 -22.95
C PRO A 156 3.96 -31.21 -23.66
N THR A 157 3.45 -31.08 -24.88
CA THR A 157 3.42 -29.83 -25.64
C THR A 157 2.43 -28.87 -24.97
N VAL A 158 2.94 -27.76 -24.42
CA VAL A 158 2.08 -26.65 -23.98
C VAL A 158 1.87 -25.74 -25.18
N GLU A 159 0.71 -25.88 -25.82
CA GLU A 159 0.21 -24.90 -26.79
C GLU A 159 -0.05 -23.58 -26.06
N ALA A 160 0.66 -22.52 -26.46
CA ALA A 160 0.41 -21.17 -26.00
C ALA A 160 -0.91 -20.68 -26.58
N GLU A 161 -1.98 -20.82 -25.80
CA GLU A 161 -3.30 -20.28 -26.11
C GLU A 161 -3.24 -18.74 -26.11
N GLY A 162 -3.76 -18.14 -27.18
CA GLY A 162 -3.63 -16.72 -27.47
C GLY A 162 -4.28 -15.83 -26.42
N THR A 163 -3.47 -14.98 -25.78
CA THR A 163 -3.99 -13.77 -25.12
C THR A 163 -4.07 -12.65 -26.13
N ASP A 164 -5.29 -12.44 -26.63
CA ASP A 164 -5.72 -11.26 -27.38
C ASP A 164 -5.71 -10.06 -26.41
N ARG A 165 -4.52 -9.48 -26.23
CA ARG A 165 -4.33 -8.30 -25.37
C ARG A 165 -4.65 -7.07 -26.22
N PRO A 166 -5.63 -6.22 -25.86
CA PRO A 166 -5.89 -5.02 -26.63
C PRO A 166 -4.63 -4.14 -26.60
N THR A 167 -4.10 -3.83 -27.78
CA THR A 167 -3.00 -2.88 -27.97
C THR A 167 -3.42 -1.53 -27.39
N GLU A 168 -2.99 -1.21 -26.18
CA GLU A 168 -3.12 0.15 -25.66
C GLU A 168 -2.31 1.08 -26.57
N VAL A 169 -3.02 2.02 -27.21
CA VAL A 169 -2.40 3.12 -27.94
C VAL A 169 -1.68 3.98 -26.91
N ILE A 170 -0.38 3.79 -26.79
CA ILE A 170 0.50 4.63 -25.98
C ILE A 170 0.48 6.02 -26.62
N GLU A 171 -0.28 6.95 -26.04
CA GLU A 171 -0.19 8.36 -26.40
C GLU A 171 1.27 8.82 -26.22
N ASP A 172 1.81 9.45 -27.26
CA ASP A 172 3.18 9.92 -27.38
C ASP A 172 3.47 11.01 -26.33
N ARG A 173 3.72 10.58 -25.09
CA ARG A 173 4.13 11.44 -23.97
C ARG A 173 5.57 11.86 -24.24
N ARG A 174 5.73 12.94 -25.01
CA ARG A 174 7.04 13.55 -25.29
C ARG A 174 7.80 13.74 -23.97
N PRO A 175 9.04 13.23 -23.85
CA PRO A 175 9.76 13.27 -22.60
C PRO A 175 10.03 14.71 -22.19
N ARG A 176 9.66 15.06 -20.95
CA ARG A 176 10.02 16.35 -20.35
C ARG A 176 11.54 16.38 -20.23
N ARG A 177 12.20 17.27 -20.97
CA ARG A 177 13.65 17.50 -20.86
C ARG A 177 13.96 17.95 -19.42
N MET A 178 14.50 17.06 -18.59
CA MET A 178 15.10 17.43 -17.31
C MET A 178 16.39 18.19 -17.58
N ARG A 179 16.53 19.39 -17.00
CA ARG A 179 17.78 20.15 -17.02
C ARG A 179 18.53 19.87 -15.73
N PHE A 180 19.65 19.17 -15.82
CA PHE A 180 20.58 19.03 -14.71
C PHE A 180 21.48 20.27 -14.63
N ARG A 181 21.63 20.83 -13.44
CA ARG A 181 22.67 21.82 -13.13
C ARG A 181 23.68 21.13 -12.21
N PHE A 182 24.94 21.13 -12.62
CA PHE A 182 26.06 20.79 -11.75
C PHE A 182 26.65 22.10 -11.24
N THR A 183 26.67 22.29 -9.93
CA THR A 183 27.49 23.31 -9.30
C THR A 183 28.91 22.75 -9.24
N GLU A 184 29.81 23.28 -10.05
CA GLU A 184 31.23 22.99 -9.94
C GLU A 184 31.71 23.49 -8.58
N ALA A 185 31.98 22.57 -7.66
CA ALA A 185 32.77 22.87 -6.49
C ALA A 185 34.21 23.03 -6.97
N THR A 186 34.71 24.27 -7.00
CA THR A 186 36.12 24.57 -7.19
C THR A 186 36.91 23.99 -6.02
N GLN A 187 37.39 22.76 -6.19
CA GLN A 187 38.49 22.25 -5.37
C GLN A 187 39.74 23.02 -5.78
N GLN A 188 40.16 23.94 -4.92
CA GLN A 188 41.47 24.56 -5.02
C GLN A 188 42.51 23.49 -4.66
N GLU A 189 43.10 22.87 -5.68
CA GLU A 189 44.34 22.11 -5.53
C GLU A 189 45.46 23.09 -5.16
N THR A 190 45.78 23.18 -3.88
CA THR A 190 47.01 23.82 -3.43
C THR A 190 48.16 22.84 -3.64
N TRP A 191 48.81 22.90 -4.80
CA TRP A 191 50.12 22.29 -5.00
C TRP A 191 51.18 23.07 -4.20
N VAL A 192 51.73 22.44 -3.16
CA VAL A 192 52.94 22.92 -2.47
C VAL A 192 54.14 22.27 -3.17
N GLU A 193 54.81 23.04 -4.00
CA GLU A 193 56.05 22.68 -4.67
C GLU A 193 57.18 22.58 -3.63
N SER A 194 57.79 21.41 -3.50
CA SER A 194 58.96 21.18 -2.63
C SER A 194 60.13 20.66 -3.46
N ALA A 195 61.23 21.43 -3.38
CA ALA A 195 62.63 21.16 -3.75
C ALA A 195 63.01 21.16 -5.23
#